data_AF-A0AAV9DPI8-F1
#
_entry.id   AF-A0AAV9DPI8-F1
#
_cell.length_a   1.000
_cell.length_b   1.000
_cell.length_c   1.000
_cell.angle_alpha   90.00
_cell.angle_beta   90.00
_cell.angle_gamma   90.00
#
_symmetry.space_group_name_H-M   'P 1'
#
loop_
_entity.id
_entity.type
_entity.pdbx_description
1 polymer ?
#
loop_
_entity_poly.entity_id
_entity_poly.type
_entity_poly.pdbx_seq_one_letter_code
_entity_poly.pdbx_strand_id
1 'polypeptide(L)'
;MLTMEFRIEGAARSQVVWKHASCTTLSSSINMDGELSPEEHLIDDGESDPEETSSRLLMKHELMTLLLDPERSKLTRKLSEANQHNRFLKRQLQVKEDALVDLTNELAVLELELQALVGLAEEVANSGIQLGSRKINGKYIQSHLLTRLEGVHERIKKQIKDVADVKSVEVPVVWVGMAETVQVMGSFDGWTRGEEMSAEYDGVYAKFSTTLSLRPGRYQIKFMVDGEWQLSPEYPTVGEGLMKNNLLVVE
;
A
#
# COMPACT_ATOMS: atom_id res chain seq x y z
N MET A 1 -39.63 -45.79 -4.10
CA MET A 1 -38.61 -46.72 -3.60
C MET A 1 -37.26 -46.18 -4.08
N LEU A 2 -36.34 -45.91 -3.13
CA LEU A 2 -34.90 -45.58 -3.28
C LEU A 2 -34.59 -44.14 -3.80
N THR A 3 -34.29 -43.14 -2.96
CA THR A 3 -33.11 -42.83 -2.10
C THR A 3 -32.07 -41.95 -2.81
N MET A 4 -31.89 -40.74 -2.27
CA MET A 4 -30.76 -39.83 -2.50
C MET A 4 -29.47 -40.45 -1.97
N GLU A 5 -28.36 -40.24 -2.68
CA GLU A 5 -27.04 -40.12 -2.06
C GLU A 5 -26.37 -38.84 -2.57
N PHE A 6 -26.30 -37.83 -1.71
CA PHE A 6 -25.40 -36.70 -1.87
C PHE A 6 -24.08 -37.07 -1.21
N ARG A 7 -23.05 -37.27 -2.02
CA ARG A 7 -21.67 -37.41 -1.54
C ARG A 7 -21.06 -36.02 -1.43
N ILE A 8 -20.89 -35.57 -0.20
CA ILE A 8 -20.10 -34.38 0.14
C ILE A 8 -18.64 -34.84 0.14
N GLU A 9 -17.87 -34.49 -0.89
CA GLU A 9 -16.40 -34.58 -0.87
C GLU A 9 -15.81 -33.20 -0.56
N GLY A 10 -14.82 -33.24 0.32
CA GLY A 10 -14.36 -32.13 1.14
C GLY A 10 -13.58 -31.06 0.39
N ALA A 11 -13.56 -29.89 1.00
CA ALA A 11 -12.79 -28.72 0.60
C ALA A 11 -11.30 -29.06 0.40
N ALA A 12 -10.87 -29.11 -0.85
CA ALA A 12 -9.46 -29.07 -1.20
C ALA A 12 -8.92 -27.68 -0.83
N ARG A 13 -8.08 -27.62 0.20
CA ARG A 13 -7.24 -26.44 0.49
C ARG A 13 -6.29 -26.26 -0.69
N SER A 14 -6.53 -25.24 -1.52
CA SER A 14 -5.51 -24.74 -2.44
C SER A 14 -4.37 -24.13 -1.63
N GLN A 15 -3.29 -24.89 -1.45
CA GLN A 15 -1.99 -24.35 -1.05
C GLN A 15 -1.50 -23.43 -2.17
N VAL A 16 -1.58 -22.12 -1.94
CA VAL A 16 -0.85 -21.14 -2.74
C VAL A 16 0.62 -21.25 -2.34
N VAL A 17 1.39 -21.99 -3.14
CA VAL A 17 2.85 -22.02 -3.04
C VAL A 17 3.37 -20.71 -3.63
N TRP A 18 3.80 -19.80 -2.77
CA TRP A 18 4.60 -18.65 -3.18
C TRP A 18 5.96 -19.17 -3.63
N LYS A 19 6.18 -19.24 -4.95
CA LYS A 19 7.54 -19.34 -5.47
C LYS A 19 8.20 -17.99 -5.20
N HIS A 20 9.08 -17.97 -4.20
CA HIS A 20 10.02 -16.86 -4.02
C HIS A 20 10.83 -16.73 -5.30
N ALA A 21 10.56 -15.68 -6.08
CA ALA A 21 11.49 -15.23 -7.08
C ALA A 21 12.69 -14.67 -6.31
N SER A 22 13.78 -15.43 -6.28
CA SER A 22 15.09 -14.94 -5.84
C SER A 22 15.46 -13.80 -6.78
N CYS A 23 15.20 -12.57 -6.36
CA CYS A 23 15.71 -11.38 -7.01
C CYS A 23 17.21 -11.34 -6.67
N THR A 24 18.04 -11.93 -7.52
CA THR A 24 19.47 -11.66 -7.48
C THR A 24 19.62 -10.21 -7.90
N THR A 25 19.71 -9.33 -6.90
CA THR A 25 20.12 -7.94 -7.10
C THR A 25 21.49 -7.96 -7.74
N LEU A 26 21.55 -7.67 -9.04
CA LEU A 26 22.75 -7.14 -9.67
C LEU A 26 22.98 -5.77 -9.04
N SER A 27 23.67 -5.76 -7.91
CA SER A 27 24.35 -4.59 -7.38
C SER A 27 25.43 -4.22 -8.39
N SER A 28 25.10 -3.41 -9.39
CA SER A 28 26.09 -2.59 -10.06
C SER A 28 26.46 -1.48 -9.09
N SER A 29 27.41 -1.77 -8.20
CA SER A 29 28.16 -0.76 -7.47
C SER A 29 28.80 0.13 -8.52
N ILE A 30 28.26 1.34 -8.70
CA ILE A 30 28.96 2.41 -9.39
C ILE A 30 30.02 2.87 -8.38
N ASN A 31 31.20 2.25 -8.46
CA ASN A 31 32.41 2.85 -7.94
C ASN A 31 32.73 4.03 -8.87
N MET A 32 32.25 5.22 -8.51
CA MET A 32 32.97 6.46 -8.80
C MET A 32 34.19 6.42 -7.89
N ASP A 33 35.33 5.96 -8.42
CA ASP A 33 36.69 6.33 -8.00
C ASP A 33 37.67 5.46 -8.79
N GLY A 34 38.22 6.08 -9.83
CA GLY A 34 39.18 5.49 -10.74
C GLY A 34 39.84 6.62 -11.51
N GLU A 35 40.67 7.40 -10.79
CA GLU A 35 41.69 8.23 -11.41
C GLU A 35 42.52 7.35 -12.36
N LEU A 36 42.35 7.57 -13.66
CA LEU A 36 43.27 7.07 -14.67
C LEU A 36 44.19 8.23 -15.04
N SER A 37 45.32 8.27 -14.36
CA SER A 37 46.51 8.99 -14.83
C SER A 37 46.91 8.40 -16.19
N PRO A 38 47.20 9.21 -17.22
CA PRO A 38 47.71 8.69 -18.48
C PRO A 38 49.19 8.34 -18.31
N GLU A 39 49.52 7.05 -18.21
CA GLU A 39 50.88 6.59 -18.51
C GLU A 39 51.07 6.65 -20.03
N GLU A 40 51.77 7.69 -20.50
CA GLU A 40 52.33 7.75 -21.83
C GLU A 40 53.46 6.71 -21.95
N HIS A 41 53.16 5.56 -22.55
CA HIS A 41 54.20 4.69 -23.09
C HIS A 41 54.31 4.92 -24.60
N LEU A 42 55.22 5.82 -24.94
CA LEU A 42 55.70 6.06 -26.30
C LEU A 42 56.39 4.80 -26.82
N ILE A 43 55.70 4.06 -27.69
CA ILE A 43 56.36 3.19 -28.65
C ILE A 43 56.11 3.81 -30.02
N ASP A 44 57.15 4.48 -30.48
CA ASP A 44 57.39 4.96 -31.84
C ASP A 44 57.49 3.75 -32.77
N ASP A 45 56.56 3.61 -33.71
CA ASP A 45 56.76 2.92 -34.98
C ASP A 45 55.59 3.23 -35.93
N GLY A 46 55.89 4.03 -36.97
CA GLY A 46 55.14 4.06 -38.23
C GLY A 46 53.94 5.03 -38.29
N GLU A 47 54.12 6.11 -39.07
CA GLU A 47 53.08 7.01 -39.60
C GLU A 47 51.70 6.35 -39.73
N SER A 48 50.81 6.65 -38.80
CA SER A 48 49.37 6.49 -38.96
C SER A 48 48.75 7.88 -38.92
N ASP A 49 48.05 8.22 -39.99
CA ASP A 49 47.55 9.56 -40.29
C ASP A 49 46.68 10.07 -39.10
N PRO A 50 46.91 11.27 -38.54
CA PRO A 50 46.08 11.82 -37.45
C PRO A 50 44.60 11.97 -37.85
N GLU A 51 44.29 12.07 -39.14
CA GLU A 51 42.92 12.00 -39.65
C GLU A 51 42.29 10.61 -39.50
N GLU A 52 43.07 9.53 -39.60
CA GLU A 52 42.57 8.15 -39.57
C GLU A 52 42.19 7.71 -38.14
N THR A 53 42.94 8.13 -37.13
CA THR A 53 42.63 7.88 -35.71
C THR A 53 41.43 8.70 -35.22
N SER A 54 41.33 9.97 -35.64
CA SER A 54 40.17 10.83 -35.37
C SER A 54 38.90 10.30 -36.05
N SER A 55 39.02 9.86 -37.31
CA SER A 55 37.93 9.22 -38.05
C SER A 55 37.48 7.92 -37.39
N ARG A 56 38.41 7.12 -36.85
CA ARG A 56 38.11 5.85 -36.17
C ARG A 56 37.42 6.07 -34.81
N LEU A 57 37.77 7.14 -34.08
CA LEU A 57 37.08 7.54 -32.85
C LEU A 57 35.69 8.13 -33.13
N LEU A 58 35.55 8.94 -34.17
CA LEU A 58 34.26 9.47 -34.62
C LEU A 58 33.32 8.34 -35.05
N MET A 59 33.78 7.40 -35.88
CA MET A 59 33.02 6.21 -36.25
C MET A 59 32.66 5.36 -35.02
N LYS A 60 33.57 5.20 -34.05
CA LYS A 60 33.29 4.46 -32.81
C LYS A 60 32.22 5.15 -31.95
N HIS A 61 32.26 6.48 -31.86
CA HIS A 61 31.26 7.27 -31.15
C HIS A 61 29.90 7.22 -31.86
N GLU A 62 29.90 7.33 -33.19
CA GLU A 62 28.72 7.22 -34.06
C GLU A 62 28.10 5.80 -33.98
N LEU A 63 28.94 4.76 -33.94
CA LEU A 63 28.51 3.38 -33.74
C LEU A 63 27.94 3.16 -32.32
N MET A 64 28.55 3.77 -31.30
CA MET A 64 28.01 3.75 -29.93
C MET A 64 26.67 4.48 -29.85
N THR A 65 26.50 5.63 -30.50
CA THR A 65 25.21 6.33 -30.56
C THR A 65 24.15 5.50 -31.28
N LEU A 66 24.49 4.89 -32.43
CA LEU A 66 23.62 4.00 -33.19
C LEU A 66 23.27 2.70 -32.45
N LEU A 67 24.14 2.19 -31.57
CA LEU A 67 23.86 1.02 -30.72
C LEU A 67 23.08 1.39 -29.45
N LEU A 68 23.22 2.61 -28.95
CA LEU A 68 22.46 3.13 -27.82
C LEU A 68 21.00 3.39 -28.19
N ASP A 69 20.70 3.83 -29.41
CA ASP A 69 19.35 4.11 -29.88
C ASP A 69 18.40 2.90 -29.88
N PRO A 70 18.76 1.70 -30.36
CA PRO A 70 17.88 0.53 -30.30
C PRO A 70 17.65 0.05 -28.86
N GLU A 71 18.68 0.04 -28.00
CA GLU A 71 18.49 -0.33 -26.59
C GLU A 71 17.68 0.72 -25.83
N ARG A 72 17.89 2.03 -26.07
CA ARG A 72 17.04 3.11 -25.55
C ARG A 72 15.59 2.95 -26.01
N SER A 73 15.35 2.66 -27.29
CA SER A 73 14.00 2.45 -27.83
C SER A 73 13.28 1.25 -27.20
N LYS A 74 14.03 0.20 -26.88
CA LYS A 74 13.54 -0.99 -26.19
C LYS A 74 13.21 -0.70 -24.73
N LEU A 75 14.04 0.08 -24.05
CA LEU A 75 13.79 0.54 -22.68
C LEU A 75 12.59 1.48 -22.61
N THR A 76 12.46 2.45 -23.51
CA THR A 76 11.30 3.35 -23.55
C THR A 76 10.01 2.59 -23.87
N ARG A 77 10.07 1.60 -24.76
CA ARG A 77 8.95 0.69 -25.02
C ARG A 77 8.56 -0.09 -23.76
N LYS A 78 9.50 -0.74 -23.08
CA LYS A 78 9.24 -1.47 -21.83
C LYS A 78 8.69 -0.58 -20.73
N LEU A 79 9.23 0.64 -20.60
CA LEU A 79 8.73 1.64 -19.65
C LEU A 79 7.29 2.03 -19.99
N SER A 80 6.97 2.23 -21.27
CA SER A 80 5.60 2.51 -21.73
C SER A 80 4.66 1.35 -21.43
N GLU A 81 5.05 0.11 -21.74
CA GLU A 81 4.28 -1.10 -21.45
C GLU A 81 4.03 -1.26 -19.95
N ALA A 82 5.06 -1.08 -19.11
CA ALA A 82 4.94 -1.12 -17.67
C ALA A 82 4.03 0.00 -17.13
N ASN A 83 4.14 1.22 -17.68
CA ASN A 83 3.28 2.34 -17.31
C ASN A 83 1.81 2.12 -17.69
N GLN A 84 1.55 1.53 -18.86
CA GLN A 84 0.20 1.13 -19.27
C GLN A 84 -0.36 0.07 -18.33
N HIS A 85 0.44 -0.93 -17.98
CA HIS A 85 0.03 -1.97 -17.04
C HIS A 85 -0.26 -1.40 -15.65
N ASN A 86 0.60 -0.53 -15.12
CA ASN A 86 0.37 0.17 -13.86
C ASN A 86 -0.92 0.98 -13.88
N ARG A 87 -1.21 1.71 -14.96
CA ARG A 87 -2.47 2.46 -15.12
C ARG A 87 -3.68 1.51 -15.14
N PHE A 88 -3.57 0.36 -15.81
CA PHE A 88 -4.62 -0.63 -15.83
C PHE A 88 -4.89 -1.21 -14.43
N LEU A 89 -3.84 -1.62 -13.72
CA LEU A 89 -3.95 -2.14 -12.35
C LEU A 89 -4.55 -1.11 -11.39
N LYS A 90 -4.12 0.15 -11.46
CA LYS A 90 -4.71 1.24 -10.66
C LYS A 90 -6.21 1.38 -10.88
N ARG A 91 -6.66 1.33 -12.15
CA ARG A 91 -8.10 1.39 -12.46
C ARG A 91 -8.86 0.17 -11.93
N GLN A 92 -8.29 -1.02 -12.05
CA GLN A 92 -8.90 -2.25 -11.51
C GLN A 92 -9.03 -2.18 -9.99
N LEU A 93 -7.97 -1.72 -9.31
CA LEU A 93 -7.96 -1.55 -7.86
C LEU A 93 -9.02 -0.53 -7.42
N GLN A 94 -9.09 0.62 -8.08
CA GLN A 94 -10.11 1.64 -7.80
C GLN A 94 -11.53 1.10 -7.97
N VAL A 95 -11.84 0.38 -9.06
CA VAL A 95 -13.16 -0.23 -9.26
C VAL A 95 -13.50 -1.24 -8.16
N LYS A 96 -12.50 -1.98 -7.66
CA LYS A 96 -12.70 -2.92 -6.55
C LYS A 96 -12.91 -2.20 -5.22
N GLU A 97 -12.20 -1.11 -4.98
CA GLU A 97 -12.38 -0.27 -3.79
C GLU A 97 -13.76 0.38 -3.78
N ASP A 98 -14.21 0.95 -4.90
CA ASP A 98 -15.55 1.54 -5.03
C ASP A 98 -16.65 0.49 -4.75
N ALA A 99 -16.54 -0.70 -5.35
CA ALA A 99 -17.47 -1.78 -5.10
C ALA A 99 -17.47 -2.27 -3.64
N LEU A 100 -16.31 -2.25 -2.96
CA LEU A 100 -16.25 -2.56 -1.53
C LEU A 100 -16.94 -1.48 -0.70
N VAL A 101 -16.78 -0.20 -1.05
CA VAL A 101 -17.47 0.91 -0.38
C VAL A 101 -18.98 0.75 -0.49
N ASP A 102 -19.49 0.46 -1.69
CA ASP A 102 -20.92 0.25 -1.91
C ASP A 102 -21.46 -0.92 -1.05
N LEU A 103 -20.76 -2.06 -1.07
CA LEU A 103 -21.14 -3.22 -0.25
C LEU A 103 -21.07 -2.92 1.26
N THR A 104 -20.10 -2.15 1.73
CA THR A 104 -20.02 -1.76 3.13
C THR A 104 -21.18 -0.86 3.54
N ASN A 105 -21.62 0.04 2.66
CA ASN A 105 -22.77 0.90 2.91
C ASN A 105 -24.07 0.09 2.98
N GLU A 106 -24.27 -0.83 2.04
CA GLU A 106 -25.43 -1.74 2.07
C GLU A 106 -25.46 -2.57 3.36
N LEU A 107 -24.32 -3.12 3.77
CA LEU A 107 -24.20 -3.94 4.97
C LEU A 107 -24.42 -3.13 6.25
N ALA A 108 -24.04 -1.85 6.28
CA ALA A 108 -24.35 -0.94 7.38
C ALA A 108 -25.86 -0.62 7.48
N VAL A 109 -26.56 -0.43 6.36
CA VAL A 109 -28.03 -0.24 6.36
C VAL A 109 -28.73 -1.49 6.91
N LEU A 110 -28.32 -2.68 6.45
CA LEU A 110 -28.87 -3.95 6.93
C LEU A 110 -28.58 -4.19 8.43
N GLU A 111 -27.45 -3.71 8.95
CA GLU A 111 -27.12 -3.81 10.37
C GLU A 111 -28.07 -2.97 11.23
N LEU A 112 -28.44 -1.76 10.79
CA LEU A 112 -29.43 -0.91 11.45
C LEU A 112 -30.84 -1.51 11.40
N GLU A 113 -31.25 -2.06 10.25
CA GLU A 113 -32.53 -2.77 10.14
C GLU A 113 -32.59 -3.97 11.09
N LEU A 114 -31.50 -4.74 11.16
CA LEU A 114 -31.41 -5.88 12.05
C LEU A 114 -31.40 -5.46 13.52
N GLN A 115 -30.76 -4.33 13.87
CA GLN A 115 -30.80 -3.76 15.21
C GLN A 115 -32.23 -3.36 15.61
N ALA A 116 -33.00 -2.76 14.70
CA ALA A 116 -34.40 -2.46 14.93
C ALA A 116 -35.24 -3.74 15.14
N LEU A 117 -35.00 -4.78 14.34
CA LEU A 117 -35.66 -6.09 14.50
C LEU A 117 -35.29 -6.78 15.82
N VAL A 118 -34.04 -6.66 16.28
CA VAL A 118 -33.62 -7.14 17.60
C VAL A 118 -34.43 -6.41 18.69
N GLY A 119 -34.53 -5.08 18.64
CA GLY A 119 -35.33 -4.31 19.60
C GLY A 119 -36.80 -4.74 19.64
N LEU A 120 -37.43 -4.94 18.48
CA LEU A 120 -38.80 -5.48 18.41
C LEU A 120 -38.89 -6.90 18.98
N ALA A 121 -37.90 -7.76 18.72
CA ALA A 121 -37.85 -9.10 19.26
C ALA A 121 -37.67 -9.12 20.79
N GLU A 122 -36.90 -8.17 21.34
CA GLU A 122 -36.76 -7.95 22.79
C GLU A 122 -38.09 -7.54 23.41
N GLU A 123 -38.78 -6.57 22.82
CA GLU A 123 -40.10 -6.15 23.27
C GLU A 123 -41.09 -7.32 23.26
N VAL A 124 -41.12 -8.12 22.19
CA VAL A 124 -41.98 -9.31 22.07
C VAL A 124 -41.60 -10.40 23.06
N ALA A 125 -40.31 -10.58 23.36
CA ALA A 125 -39.86 -11.52 24.38
C ALA A 125 -40.24 -11.07 25.80
N ASN A 126 -40.28 -9.76 26.04
CA ASN A 126 -40.60 -9.15 27.33
C ASN A 126 -42.11 -8.97 27.57
N SER A 127 -42.91 -8.87 26.52
CA SER A 127 -44.36 -8.64 26.57
C SER A 127 -45.17 -9.92 26.83
N GLY A 128 -44.84 -10.63 27.91
CA GLY A 128 -45.62 -11.74 28.45
C GLY A 128 -45.69 -12.99 27.58
N ILE A 129 -45.73 -14.17 28.21
CA ILE A 129 -45.87 -15.43 27.47
C ILE A 129 -47.32 -15.53 26.99
N GLN A 130 -47.53 -15.39 25.67
CA GLN A 130 -48.86 -15.61 25.10
C GLN A 130 -49.30 -17.06 25.31
N LEU A 131 -50.55 -17.26 25.76
CA LEU A 131 -51.12 -18.58 26.01
C LEU A 131 -51.04 -19.43 24.73
N GLY A 132 -50.43 -20.63 24.82
CA GLY A 132 -50.23 -21.50 23.67
C GLY A 132 -48.94 -21.26 22.87
N SER A 133 -48.04 -20.38 23.33
CA SER A 133 -46.74 -20.16 22.69
C SER A 133 -45.92 -21.44 22.60
N ARG A 134 -45.49 -21.78 21.38
CA ARG A 134 -44.61 -22.93 21.11
C ARG A 134 -43.26 -22.75 21.80
N LYS A 135 -42.70 -23.87 22.28
CA LYS A 135 -41.30 -23.94 22.72
C LYS A 135 -40.41 -24.61 21.68
N ILE A 136 -39.18 -24.14 21.58
CA ILE A 136 -38.11 -24.70 20.75
C ILE A 136 -36.91 -24.92 21.68
N ASN A 137 -36.43 -26.16 21.81
CA ASN A 137 -35.33 -26.53 22.71
C ASN A 137 -35.52 -26.01 24.16
N GLY A 138 -36.76 -26.07 24.67
CA GLY A 138 -37.09 -25.62 26.02
C GLY A 138 -37.28 -24.10 26.20
N LYS A 139 -36.88 -23.27 25.21
CA LYS A 139 -37.13 -21.82 25.20
C LYS A 139 -38.44 -21.50 24.48
N TYR A 140 -39.10 -20.43 24.87
CA TYR A 140 -40.24 -19.90 24.10
C TYR A 140 -39.79 -19.41 22.72
N ILE A 141 -40.69 -19.50 21.74
CA ILE A 141 -40.38 -19.11 20.36
C ILE A 141 -39.90 -17.66 20.26
N GLN A 142 -40.46 -16.75 21.07
CA GLN A 142 -40.06 -15.35 21.13
C GLN A 142 -38.60 -15.21 21.58
N SER A 143 -38.23 -15.81 22.71
CA SER A 143 -36.87 -15.75 23.24
C SER A 143 -35.87 -16.47 22.34
N HIS A 144 -36.28 -17.56 21.67
CA HIS A 144 -35.43 -18.26 20.72
C HIS A 144 -35.13 -17.41 19.48
N LEU A 145 -36.14 -16.69 18.96
CA LEU A 145 -36.00 -15.75 17.86
C LEU A 145 -35.03 -14.62 18.22
N LEU A 146 -35.20 -14.01 19.40
CA LEU A 146 -34.30 -12.97 19.90
C LEU A 146 -32.84 -13.42 19.89
N THR A 147 -32.51 -14.55 20.55
CA THR A 147 -31.14 -15.07 20.58
C THR A 147 -30.57 -15.34 19.17
N ARG A 148 -31.43 -15.73 18.22
CA ARG A 148 -31.01 -15.97 16.83
C ARG A 148 -30.70 -14.65 16.13
N LEU A 149 -31.53 -13.61 16.30
CA LEU A 149 -31.29 -12.29 15.71
C LEU A 149 -30.05 -11.61 16.31
N GLU A 150 -29.90 -11.61 17.63
CA GLU A 150 -28.69 -11.10 18.31
C GLU A 150 -27.42 -11.77 17.75
N GLY A 151 -27.46 -13.09 17.59
CA GLY A 151 -26.34 -13.85 17.03
C GLY A 151 -26.03 -13.53 15.57
N VAL A 152 -27.00 -13.09 14.78
CA VAL A 152 -26.76 -12.59 13.41
C VAL A 152 -26.25 -11.15 13.44
N HIS A 153 -26.81 -10.29 14.29
CA HIS A 153 -26.41 -8.90 14.45
C HIS A 153 -24.94 -8.79 14.84
N GLU A 154 -24.51 -9.56 15.84
CA GLU A 154 -23.11 -9.60 16.27
C GLU A 154 -22.15 -10.09 15.18
N ARG A 155 -22.59 -11.03 14.32
CA ARG A 155 -21.76 -11.49 13.19
C ARG A 155 -21.58 -10.41 12.13
N ILE A 156 -22.66 -9.73 11.76
CA ILE A 156 -22.64 -8.66 10.78
C ILE A 156 -21.83 -7.48 11.30
N LYS A 157 -22.07 -7.07 12.55
CA LYS A 157 -21.31 -6.01 13.23
C LYS A 157 -19.81 -6.30 13.27
N LYS A 158 -19.43 -7.54 13.57
CA LYS A 158 -18.02 -7.97 13.51
C LYS A 158 -17.46 -7.85 12.08
N GLN A 159 -18.21 -8.28 11.06
CA GLN A 159 -17.76 -8.17 9.66
C GLN A 159 -17.58 -6.72 9.22
N ILE A 160 -18.47 -5.80 9.61
CA ILE A 160 -18.30 -4.35 9.36
C ILE A 160 -16.98 -3.88 9.95
N LYS A 161 -16.73 -4.21 11.21
CA LYS A 161 -15.50 -3.82 11.91
C LYS A 161 -14.26 -4.39 11.23
N ASP A 162 -14.26 -5.68 10.91
CA ASP A 162 -13.13 -6.33 10.23
C ASP A 162 -12.83 -5.66 8.87
N VAL A 163 -13.87 -5.18 8.15
CA VAL A 163 -13.67 -4.44 6.89
C VAL A 163 -13.17 -3.01 7.13
N ALA A 164 -13.68 -2.33 8.17
CA ALA A 164 -13.22 -1.00 8.55
C ALA A 164 -11.73 -1.01 8.92
N ASP A 165 -11.27 -2.01 9.66
CA ASP A 165 -9.86 -2.17 10.06
C ASP A 165 -8.91 -2.42 8.86
N VAL A 166 -9.45 -2.91 7.74
CA VAL A 166 -8.67 -3.19 6.52
C VAL A 166 -8.68 -2.01 5.55
N LYS A 167 -9.68 -1.13 5.64
CA LYS A 167 -9.81 0.03 4.76
C LYS A 167 -8.70 1.03 5.04
N SER A 168 -7.98 1.45 3.99
CA SER A 168 -7.02 2.55 4.11
C SER A 168 -7.72 3.89 4.12
N VAL A 169 -7.25 4.79 4.98
CA VAL A 169 -7.68 6.18 5.14
C VAL A 169 -6.58 7.09 4.60
N GLU A 170 -6.98 8.14 3.89
CA GLU A 170 -6.09 9.21 3.46
C GLU A 170 -5.77 10.13 4.65
N VAL A 171 -4.51 10.15 5.07
CA VAL A 171 -4.04 10.91 6.22
C VAL A 171 -3.12 12.03 5.74
N PRO A 172 -3.53 13.31 5.87
CA PRO A 172 -2.65 14.42 5.54
C PRO A 172 -1.53 14.53 6.57
N VAL A 173 -0.29 14.53 6.08
CA VAL A 173 0.92 14.75 6.87
C VAL A 173 1.53 16.08 6.47
N VAL A 174 1.89 16.89 7.47
CA VAL A 174 2.41 18.23 7.29
C VAL A 174 3.71 18.41 8.07
N TRP A 175 4.69 19.05 7.44
CA TRP A 175 5.91 19.51 8.08
C TRP A 175 6.09 21.00 7.77
N VAL A 176 6.44 21.80 8.77
CA VAL A 176 6.61 23.24 8.62
C VAL A 176 8.04 23.61 9.00
N GLY A 177 8.73 24.30 8.10
CA GLY A 177 10.10 24.75 8.35
C GLY A 177 10.77 25.34 7.11
N MET A 178 12.07 25.54 7.19
CA MET A 178 12.90 25.98 6.07
C MET A 178 13.66 24.77 5.56
N ALA A 179 13.30 24.32 4.36
CA ALA A 179 13.91 23.17 3.69
C ALA A 179 13.77 23.31 2.17
N GLU A 180 14.61 22.61 1.42
CA GLU A 180 14.47 22.48 -0.03
C GLU A 180 13.65 21.24 -0.39
N THR A 181 13.93 20.12 0.30
CA THR A 181 13.30 18.81 0.07
C THR A 181 12.90 18.17 1.40
N VAL A 182 11.69 17.63 1.45
CA VAL A 182 11.19 16.92 2.64
C VAL A 182 10.55 15.61 2.22
N GLN A 183 10.98 14.54 2.87
CA GLN A 183 10.44 13.21 2.69
C GLN A 183 9.96 12.65 4.04
N VAL A 184 8.77 12.05 4.06
CA VAL A 184 8.26 11.32 5.23
C VAL A 184 8.60 9.84 5.09
N MET A 185 9.27 9.30 6.10
CA MET A 185 9.61 7.88 6.22
C MET A 185 8.87 7.30 7.42
N GLY A 186 8.51 6.02 7.39
CA GLY A 186 7.88 5.44 8.57
C GLY A 186 7.75 3.94 8.59
N SER A 187 7.13 3.43 9.65
CA SER A 187 6.87 2.00 9.82
C SER A 187 5.83 1.45 8.83
N PHE A 188 5.10 2.32 8.11
CA PHE A 188 4.08 1.92 7.14
C PHE A 188 4.67 1.24 5.89
N ASP A 189 5.89 1.59 5.50
CA ASP A 189 6.63 0.99 4.38
C ASP A 189 7.90 0.25 4.82
N GLY A 190 8.06 0.06 6.14
CA GLY A 190 9.24 -0.57 6.72
C GLY A 190 10.51 0.29 6.64
N TRP A 191 10.38 1.63 6.58
CA TRP A 191 11.49 2.58 6.51
C TRP A 191 12.32 2.44 5.23
N THR A 192 11.69 2.20 4.08
CA THR A 192 12.41 1.86 2.84
C THR A 192 12.44 2.99 1.83
N ARG A 193 11.29 3.47 1.36
CA ARG A 193 11.20 4.46 0.28
C ARG A 193 10.73 5.81 0.78
N GLY A 194 9.76 5.83 1.70
CA GLY A 194 9.05 7.04 2.10
C GLY A 194 8.24 7.69 0.98
N GLU A 195 7.64 8.82 1.31
CA GLU A 195 6.85 9.64 0.39
C GLU A 195 7.38 11.08 0.40
N GLU A 196 7.58 11.64 -0.78
CA GLU A 196 8.03 13.02 -0.95
C GLU A 196 6.87 13.99 -0.66
N MET A 197 7.19 15.11 -0.01
CA MET A 197 6.20 16.11 0.38
C MET A 197 6.21 17.30 -0.58
N SER A 198 5.02 17.78 -0.92
CA SER A 198 4.86 18.96 -1.78
C SER A 198 5.05 20.24 -0.99
N ALA A 199 5.90 21.15 -1.47
CA ALA A 199 6.12 22.44 -0.83
C ALA A 199 5.02 23.46 -1.20
N GLU A 200 4.37 24.01 -0.19
CA GLU A 200 3.49 25.18 -0.25
C GLU A 200 4.23 26.37 0.37
N TYR A 201 4.54 27.39 -0.43
CA TYR A 201 5.26 28.57 0.03
C TYR A 201 4.30 29.68 0.46
N ASP A 202 4.30 30.03 1.75
CA ASP A 202 3.45 31.07 2.33
C ASP A 202 4.25 32.33 2.74
N GLY A 203 5.37 32.59 2.06
CA GLY A 203 6.14 33.84 2.19
C GLY A 203 7.19 33.87 3.31
N VAL A 204 6.95 33.26 4.47
CA VAL A 204 7.87 33.29 5.64
C VAL A 204 8.43 31.91 6.01
N TYR A 205 7.64 30.86 5.83
CA TYR A 205 8.03 29.47 6.04
C TYR A 205 7.48 28.62 4.87
N ALA A 206 8.14 27.50 4.58
CA ALA A 206 7.62 26.51 3.65
C ALA A 206 6.83 25.47 4.42
N LYS A 207 5.59 25.23 4.00
CA LYS A 207 4.73 24.16 4.51
C LYS A 207 4.80 23.01 3.53
N PHE A 208 5.30 21.88 3.98
CA PHE A 208 5.36 20.66 3.20
C PHE A 208 4.17 19.79 3.54
N SER A 209 3.41 19.35 2.53
CA SER A 209 2.21 18.53 2.70
C SER A 209 2.27 17.27 1.84
N THR A 210 1.77 16.15 2.36
CA THR A 210 1.55 14.91 1.59
C THR A 210 0.36 14.14 2.15
N THR A 211 -0.20 13.24 1.36
CA THR A 211 -1.33 12.39 1.78
C THR A 211 -0.89 10.93 1.77
N LEU A 212 -0.87 10.32 2.95
CA LEU A 212 -0.54 8.90 3.10
C LEU A 212 -1.81 8.05 3.13
N SER A 213 -1.85 6.96 2.37
CA SER A 213 -2.93 5.97 2.45
C SER A 213 -2.57 4.88 3.46
N LEU A 214 -3.10 4.99 4.67
CA LEU A 214 -2.74 4.14 5.82
C LEU A 214 -3.96 3.43 6.40
N ARG A 215 -3.79 2.22 6.89
CA ARG A 215 -4.85 1.52 7.63
C ARG A 215 -4.98 2.09 9.05
N PRO A 216 -6.12 1.96 9.73
CA PRO A 216 -6.23 2.28 11.14
C PRO A 216 -5.13 1.59 11.96
N GLY A 217 -4.44 2.36 12.78
CA GLY A 217 -3.25 1.87 13.47
C GLY A 217 -2.32 2.95 13.98
N ARG A 218 -1.21 2.51 14.56
CA ARG A 218 -0.16 3.38 15.13
C ARG A 218 1.10 3.23 14.30
N TYR A 219 1.55 4.33 13.71
CA TYR A 219 2.71 4.38 12.84
C TYR A 219 3.79 5.26 13.44
N GLN A 220 5.03 4.79 13.38
CA GLN A 220 6.18 5.63 13.69
C GLN A 220 6.62 6.28 12.39
N ILE A 221 6.81 7.60 12.41
CA ILE A 221 7.26 8.36 11.24
C ILE A 221 8.45 9.26 11.63
N LYS A 222 9.26 9.63 10.64
CA LYS A 222 10.33 10.60 10.78
C LYS A 222 10.52 11.33 9.45
N PHE A 223 10.98 12.57 9.52
CA PHE A 223 11.17 13.40 8.34
C PHE A 223 12.63 13.39 7.96
N MET A 224 12.91 13.21 6.67
CA MET A 224 14.21 13.45 6.08
C MET A 224 14.15 14.79 5.37
N VAL A 225 14.84 15.78 5.94
CA VAL A 225 14.81 17.18 5.53
C VAL A 225 16.21 17.52 5.02
N ASP A 226 16.35 17.78 3.73
CA ASP A 226 17.65 18.07 3.08
C ASP A 226 18.76 17.04 3.42
N GLY A 227 18.36 15.76 3.55
CA GLY A 227 19.24 14.65 3.89
C GLY A 227 19.45 14.42 5.39
N GLU A 228 18.92 15.27 6.27
CA GLU A 228 19.02 15.13 7.72
C GLU A 228 17.72 14.62 8.36
N TRP A 229 17.86 13.76 9.37
CA TRP A 229 16.73 13.21 10.10
C TRP A 229 16.18 14.19 11.13
N GLN A 230 14.95 14.65 10.93
CA GLN A 230 14.28 15.61 11.81
C GLN A 230 12.96 15.07 12.37
N LEU A 231 12.61 15.57 13.55
CA LEU A 231 11.31 15.36 14.18
C LEU A 231 10.47 16.60 13.98
N SER A 232 9.21 16.39 13.62
CA SER A 232 8.25 17.49 13.55
C SER A 232 7.67 17.77 14.95
N PRO A 233 7.55 19.04 15.36
CA PRO A 233 6.87 19.42 16.59
C PRO A 233 5.35 19.20 16.53
N GLU A 234 4.78 19.09 15.33
CA GLU A 234 3.34 18.91 15.10
C GLU A 234 2.83 17.53 15.53
N TYR A 235 3.73 16.56 15.70
CA TYR A 235 3.37 15.19 16.04
C TYR A 235 3.93 14.77 17.40
N PRO A 236 3.16 14.02 18.21
CA PRO A 236 3.67 13.38 19.41
C PRO A 236 4.92 12.55 19.10
N THR A 237 5.83 12.41 20.06
CA THR A 237 7.06 11.62 19.88
C THR A 237 7.02 10.35 20.73
N VAL A 238 7.65 9.29 20.23
CA VAL A 238 7.78 8.00 20.89
C VAL A 238 9.23 7.50 20.78
N GLY A 239 9.71 6.81 21.82
CA GLY A 239 11.08 6.32 21.90
C GLY A 239 12.03 7.27 22.63
N GLU A 240 13.29 6.85 22.76
CA GLU A 240 14.32 7.55 23.52
C GLU A 240 15.61 7.72 22.69
N GLY A 241 16.31 8.84 22.90
CA GLY A 241 17.59 9.14 22.25
C GLY A 241 17.50 9.20 20.73
N LEU A 242 18.39 8.45 20.07
CA LEU A 242 18.52 8.41 18.60
C LEU A 242 17.37 7.67 17.89
N MET A 243 16.63 6.83 18.64
CA MET A 243 15.48 6.08 18.14
C MET A 243 14.16 6.82 18.35
N LYS A 244 14.22 8.10 18.73
CA LYS A 244 13.04 8.94 18.89
C LYS A 244 12.43 9.23 17.52
N ASN A 245 11.15 8.89 17.38
CA ASN A 245 10.34 9.05 16.18
C ASN A 245 9.05 9.82 16.50
N ASN A 246 8.41 10.39 15.48
CA ASN A 246 7.05 10.91 15.60
C ASN A 246 6.04 9.75 15.56
N LEU A 247 4.92 9.91 16.26
CA LEU A 247 3.82 8.95 16.31
C LEU A 247 2.64 9.51 15.54
N LEU A 248 2.22 8.79 14.51
CA LEU A 248 1.01 9.03 13.74
C LEU A 248 -0.03 7.98 14.13
N VAL A 249 -1.18 8.43 14.62
CA VAL A 249 -2.31 7.55 14.95
C VAL A 249 -3.39 7.76 13.90
N VAL A 250 -3.82 6.67 13.28
CA VAL A 250 -4.88 6.64 12.27
C VAL A 250 -6.07 5.91 12.89
N GLU A 251 -7.22 6.56 12.90
CA GLU A 251 -8.49 6.03 13.43
C GLU A 251 -9.34 5.41 12.32
#